data_AF-A0A937VFE4-F1
#
_entry.id   AF-A0A937VFE4-F1
#
_cell.length_a   1.000
_cell.length_b   1.000
_cell.length_c   1.000
_cell.angle_alpha   90.00
_cell.angle_beta   90.00
_cell.angle_gamma   90.00
#
_symmetry.space_group_name_H-M   'P 1'
#
loop_
_entity.id
_entity.type
_entity.pdbx_description
1 polymer ?
#
loop_
_entity_poly.entity_id
_entity_poly.type
_entity_poly.pdbx_seq_one_letter_code
_entity_poly.pdbx_strand_id
1 'polypeptide(L)'
;FHYMPIGRHASLEAMMTPEQRIAFWRRTWEVVAEKRIFLMDFWNFGTMVQGCISAGREGGYIYVDWNGKVMPCVFAPYAVADLQAVYAQGGTLNDVWRAPFFQAIRQWQREYGYGQAEPSRESNWLRPCPIRDHHGTFRELLARCQPEPEDEAAGEVLADGEYCANLVAYGQHLAEVSQEIWEEEYLAGRSLAHR
;
A
#
# COMPACT_ATOMS: atom_id res chain seq x y z
N PHE A 1 -8.90 7.01 8.09
CA PHE A 1 -8.45 5.65 7.70
C PHE A 1 -9.58 4.95 6.98
N HIS A 2 -9.28 4.31 5.84
CA HIS A 2 -10.21 3.45 5.14
C HIS A 2 -10.20 2.05 5.74
N TYR A 3 -11.35 1.37 5.72
CA TYR A 3 -11.39 -0.04 6.04
C TYR A 3 -10.53 -0.83 5.06
N MET A 4 -9.72 -1.76 5.59
CA MET A 4 -8.98 -2.76 4.83
C MET A 4 -9.48 -4.14 5.28
N PRO A 5 -9.85 -5.05 4.36
CA PRO A 5 -10.40 -6.36 4.67
C PRO A 5 -9.28 -7.32 5.13
N ILE A 6 -8.72 -7.11 6.31
CA ILE A 6 -7.72 -7.99 6.91
C ILE A 6 -8.23 -8.60 8.22
N GLY A 7 -7.65 -9.73 8.61
CA GLY A 7 -7.98 -10.44 9.84
C GLY A 7 -9.27 -11.26 9.72
N ARG A 8 -9.91 -11.52 10.87
CA ARG A 8 -11.08 -12.40 10.94
C ARG A 8 -12.28 -11.77 10.24
N HIS A 9 -12.98 -12.57 9.43
CA HIS A 9 -14.19 -12.17 8.71
C HIS A 9 -13.98 -10.92 7.83
N ALA A 10 -12.87 -10.91 7.08
CA ALA A 10 -12.58 -9.89 6.08
C ALA A 10 -13.77 -9.68 5.13
N SER A 11 -14.30 -8.46 5.04
CA SER A 11 -15.44 -8.14 4.17
C SER A 11 -15.11 -7.01 3.21
N LEU A 12 -15.06 -7.31 1.92
CA LEU A 12 -14.82 -6.28 0.92
C LEU A 12 -16.00 -5.32 0.73
N GLU A 13 -17.22 -5.71 1.14
CA GLU A 13 -18.39 -4.84 1.08
C GLU A 13 -18.25 -3.60 1.98
N ALA A 14 -17.46 -3.71 3.06
CA ALA A 14 -17.16 -2.59 3.95
C ALA A 14 -16.05 -1.67 3.42
N MET A 15 -15.37 -2.05 2.33
CA MET A 15 -14.40 -1.18 1.67
C MET A 15 -15.13 -0.05 0.93
N MET A 16 -14.51 1.13 0.93
CA MET A 16 -14.95 2.18 0.03
C MET A 16 -14.76 1.74 -1.42
N THR A 17 -15.78 1.94 -2.25
CA THR A 17 -15.69 1.68 -3.69
C THR A 17 -14.61 2.57 -4.34
N PRO A 18 -14.10 2.21 -5.54
CA PRO A 18 -13.17 3.07 -6.26
C PRO A 18 -13.68 4.50 -6.48
N GLU A 19 -14.97 4.68 -6.80
CA GLU A 19 -15.58 5.99 -6.98
C GLU A 19 -15.64 6.77 -5.67
N GLN A 20 -16.00 6.12 -4.57
CA GLN A 20 -15.98 6.73 -3.25
C GLN A 20 -14.56 7.15 -2.86
N ARG A 21 -13.54 6.35 -3.20
CA ARG A 21 -12.14 6.70 -2.97
C ARG A 21 -11.73 7.95 -3.76
N ILE A 22 -12.12 8.05 -5.03
CA ILE A 22 -11.85 9.22 -5.87
C ILE A 22 -12.60 10.45 -5.36
N ALA A 23 -13.86 10.33 -4.99
CA ALA A 23 -14.64 11.41 -4.40
C ALA A 23 -14.00 11.90 -3.09
N PHE A 24 -13.52 10.97 -2.25
CA PHE A 24 -12.82 11.31 -1.03
C PHE A 24 -11.48 11.99 -1.32
N TRP A 25 -10.71 11.53 -2.31
CA TRP A 25 -9.49 12.20 -2.77
C TRP A 25 -9.78 13.65 -3.21
N ARG A 26 -10.78 13.88 -4.06
CA ARG A 26 -11.20 15.24 -4.47
C ARG A 26 -11.52 16.11 -3.26
N ARG A 27 -12.36 15.59 -2.36
CA ARG A 27 -12.78 16.32 -1.16
C ARG A 27 -11.60 16.65 -0.24
N THR A 28 -10.63 15.75 -0.10
CA THR A 28 -9.43 16.03 0.70
C THR A 28 -8.61 17.17 0.11
N TRP A 29 -8.47 17.25 -1.21
CA TRP A 29 -7.77 18.35 -1.87
C TRP A 29 -8.51 19.69 -1.81
N GLU A 30 -9.84 19.68 -1.91
CA GLU A 30 -10.67 20.87 -1.67
C GLU A 30 -10.45 21.42 -0.26
N VAL A 31 -10.47 20.55 0.77
CA VAL A 31 -10.24 20.98 2.16
C VAL A 31 -8.83 21.55 2.34
N VAL A 32 -7.81 20.94 1.72
CA VAL A 32 -6.44 21.45 1.75
C VAL A 32 -6.35 22.84 1.11
N ALA A 33 -6.99 23.03 -0.05
CA ALA A 33 -6.98 24.29 -0.77
C ALA A 33 -7.76 25.41 -0.04
N GLU A 34 -8.98 25.12 0.39
CA GLU A 34 -9.90 26.10 0.98
C GLU A 34 -9.59 26.39 2.45
N LYS A 35 -9.37 25.34 3.25
CA LYS A 35 -9.23 25.47 4.71
C LYS A 35 -7.78 25.56 5.16
N ARG A 36 -6.82 25.27 4.26
CA ARG A 36 -5.39 25.19 4.59
C ARG A 36 -5.09 24.19 5.70
N ILE A 37 -5.94 23.16 5.83
CA ILE A 37 -5.78 22.06 6.77
C ILE A 37 -5.28 20.86 5.98
N PHE A 38 -4.10 20.36 6.34
CA PHE A 38 -3.61 19.10 5.82
C PHE A 38 -4.23 17.94 6.60
N LEU A 39 -5.08 17.17 5.92
CA LEU A 39 -5.61 15.92 6.45
C LEU A 39 -4.63 14.81 6.10
N MET A 40 -4.22 13.98 7.06
CA MET A 40 -3.34 12.85 6.78
C MET A 40 -4.16 11.63 6.38
N ASP A 41 -3.92 11.10 5.17
CA ASP A 41 -4.54 9.89 4.63
C ASP A 41 -3.50 8.98 3.96
N PHE A 42 -3.57 7.68 4.25
CA PHE A 42 -2.56 6.70 3.85
C PHE A 42 -2.66 6.24 2.38
N TRP A 43 -3.81 6.43 1.73
CA TRP A 43 -4.08 5.90 0.38
C TRP A 43 -4.32 6.99 -0.66
N ASN A 44 -4.87 8.13 -0.26
CA ASN A 44 -5.22 9.23 -1.16
C ASN A 44 -4.08 10.24 -1.32
N PHE A 45 -3.15 10.32 -0.36
CA PHE A 45 -1.96 11.17 -0.47
C PHE A 45 -0.71 10.42 -0.93
N GLY A 46 -0.86 9.29 -1.64
CA GLY A 46 0.26 8.63 -2.29
C GLY A 46 1.05 9.58 -3.19
N THR A 47 0.38 10.55 -3.81
CA THR A 47 1.01 11.57 -4.67
C THR A 47 1.93 12.54 -3.93
N MET A 48 1.72 12.75 -2.63
CA MET A 48 2.56 13.61 -1.79
C MET A 48 3.86 12.95 -1.36
N VAL A 49 3.87 11.62 -1.33
CA VAL A 49 5.00 10.82 -0.83
C VAL A 49 5.54 9.87 -1.90
N GLN A 50 5.16 10.03 -3.16
CA GLN A 50 5.60 9.17 -4.28
C GLN A 50 5.30 7.67 -4.05
N GLY A 51 4.06 7.35 -3.68
CA GLY A 51 3.58 5.97 -3.53
C GLY A 51 3.56 5.43 -2.10
N CYS A 52 3.57 4.11 -1.94
CA CYS A 52 3.51 3.47 -0.63
C CYS A 52 4.83 3.61 0.15
N ILE A 53 4.73 3.86 1.46
CA ILE A 53 5.86 4.00 2.39
C ILE A 53 6.18 2.73 3.22
N SER A 54 5.59 1.59 2.86
CA SER A 54 5.78 0.32 3.57
C SER A 54 7.16 -0.30 3.33
N ALA A 55 7.48 -1.34 4.11
CA ALA A 55 8.69 -2.16 4.00
C ALA A 55 10.00 -1.38 4.17
N GLY A 56 9.96 -0.24 4.86
CA GLY A 56 11.13 0.54 5.23
C GLY A 56 11.91 1.10 4.04
N ARG A 57 11.25 1.55 2.96
CA ARG A 57 11.94 2.39 1.97
C ARG A 57 12.45 3.69 2.62
N GLU A 58 13.29 4.45 1.93
CA GLU A 58 13.74 5.76 2.43
C GLU A 58 12.52 6.68 2.68
N GLY A 59 12.49 7.31 3.86
CA GLY A 59 11.31 8.04 4.35
C GLY A 59 10.09 7.16 4.72
N GLY A 60 10.26 5.84 4.74
CA GLY A 60 9.20 4.88 5.05
C GLY A 60 9.29 4.28 6.46
N TYR A 61 8.50 3.23 6.69
CA TYR A 61 8.41 2.57 7.99
C TYR A 61 8.30 1.05 7.85
N ILE A 62 8.51 0.36 8.97
CA ILE A 62 8.19 -1.05 9.19
C ILE A 62 7.23 -1.13 10.38
N TYR A 63 6.36 -2.14 10.38
CA TYR A 63 5.41 -2.36 11.47
C TYR A 63 5.93 -3.49 12.37
N VAL A 64 5.84 -3.30 13.68
CA VAL A 64 6.21 -4.30 14.69
C VAL A 64 5.00 -4.46 15.61
N ASP A 65 4.49 -5.68 15.75
CA ASP A 65 3.38 -5.95 16.67
C ASP A 65 3.85 -6.12 18.12
N TRP A 66 2.91 -6.36 19.03
CA TRP A 66 3.20 -6.59 20.45
C TRP A 66 3.91 -7.92 20.73
N ASN A 67 3.92 -8.87 19.79
CA ASN A 67 4.67 -10.12 19.91
C ASN A 67 6.14 -9.95 19.47
N GLY A 68 6.45 -8.86 18.76
CA GLY A 68 7.76 -8.61 18.16
C GLY A 68 7.87 -9.08 16.71
N LYS A 69 6.76 -9.53 16.09
CA LYS A 69 6.71 -9.87 14.66
C LYS A 69 6.84 -8.60 13.83
N VAL A 70 7.68 -8.64 12.80
CA VAL A 70 7.98 -7.49 11.94
C VAL A 70 7.37 -7.67 10.57
N MET A 71 6.53 -6.72 10.16
CA MET A 71 5.72 -6.73 8.94
C MET A 71 5.97 -5.45 8.12
N PRO A 72 5.69 -5.46 6.80
CA PRO A 72 5.98 -4.29 5.98
C PRO A 72 5.01 -3.13 6.24
N CYS A 73 3.79 -3.42 6.67
CA CYS A 73 2.70 -2.48 6.90
C CYS A 73 1.70 -3.12 7.88
N VAL A 74 0.99 -2.32 8.68
CA VAL A 74 -0.11 -2.82 9.54
C VAL A 74 -1.23 -3.50 8.74
N PHE A 75 -1.35 -3.17 7.44
CA PHE A 75 -2.32 -3.77 6.53
C PHE A 75 -1.79 -4.98 5.73
N ALA A 76 -0.54 -5.40 5.97
CA ALA A 76 0.05 -6.62 5.40
C ALA A 76 0.52 -7.51 6.55
N PRO A 77 -0.36 -8.35 7.11
CA PRO A 77 -0.07 -9.20 8.27
C PRO A 77 0.78 -10.42 7.89
N TYR A 78 1.94 -10.17 7.29
CA TYR A 78 2.89 -11.19 6.84
C TYR A 78 4.29 -10.80 7.33
N ALA A 79 4.70 -11.46 8.40
CA ALA A 79 5.93 -11.22 9.13
C ALA A 79 7.15 -11.78 8.40
N VAL A 80 8.25 -11.03 8.48
CA VAL A 80 9.56 -11.44 7.93
C VAL A 80 10.54 -11.89 9.00
N ALA A 81 10.27 -11.53 10.25
CA ALA A 81 11.13 -11.83 11.39
C ALA A 81 10.37 -11.65 12.71
N ASP A 82 10.90 -12.25 13.77
CA ASP A 82 10.61 -11.93 15.17
C ASP A 82 11.83 -11.19 15.77
N LEU A 83 11.62 -10.00 16.32
CA LEU A 83 12.72 -9.18 16.87
C LEU A 83 13.44 -9.84 18.04
N GLN A 84 12.73 -10.59 18.88
CA GLN A 84 13.34 -11.28 20.01
C GLN A 84 14.31 -12.34 19.49
N ALA A 85 13.89 -13.11 18.49
CA ALA A 85 14.73 -14.11 17.85
C ALA A 85 15.94 -13.47 17.14
N VAL A 86 15.73 -12.37 16.39
CA VAL A 86 16.80 -11.65 15.70
C VAL A 86 17.86 -11.17 16.70
N TYR A 87 17.45 -10.51 17.79
CA TYR A 87 18.39 -10.00 18.78
C TYR A 87 19.05 -11.11 19.60
N ALA A 88 18.34 -12.20 19.92
CA ALA A 88 18.92 -13.36 20.61
C ALA A 88 20.05 -14.02 19.80
N GLN A 89 19.99 -13.91 18.47
CA GLN A 89 21.02 -14.42 17.54
C GLN A 89 22.12 -13.38 17.23
N GLY A 90 22.10 -12.21 17.89
CA GLY A 90 23.06 -11.12 17.66
C GLY A 90 22.81 -10.32 16.38
N GLY A 91 21.66 -10.49 15.75
CA GLY A 91 21.22 -9.72 14.59
C GLY A 91 20.74 -8.31 14.95
N THR A 92 20.33 -7.56 13.94
CA THR A 92 19.97 -6.15 14.03
C THR A 92 18.72 -5.84 13.19
N LEU A 93 18.17 -4.63 13.34
CA LEU A 93 17.09 -4.15 12.47
C LEU A 93 17.52 -4.08 10.99
N ASN A 94 18.81 -3.96 10.70
CA ASN A 94 19.31 -3.98 9.32
C ASN A 94 19.14 -5.36 8.69
N ASP A 95 19.22 -6.44 9.47
CA ASP A 95 19.01 -7.80 8.98
C ASP A 95 17.53 -8.01 8.62
N VAL A 96 16.63 -7.51 9.48
CA VAL A 96 15.18 -7.46 9.20
C VAL A 96 14.87 -6.60 7.99
N TRP A 97 15.48 -5.42 7.88
CA TRP A 97 15.31 -4.53 6.74
C TRP A 97 15.76 -5.19 5.42
N ARG A 98 16.80 -6.02 5.46
CA ARG A 98 17.30 -6.79 4.30
C ARG A 98 16.49 -8.05 4.00
N ALA A 99 15.44 -8.37 4.76
CA ALA A 99 14.62 -9.55 4.50
C ALA A 99 14.11 -9.57 3.05
N PRO A 100 14.09 -10.75 2.38
CA PRO A 100 13.76 -10.85 0.96
C PRO A 100 12.40 -10.22 0.59
N PHE A 101 11.38 -10.42 1.43
CA PHE A 101 10.06 -9.86 1.20
C PHE A 101 10.04 -8.32 1.27
N PHE A 102 10.77 -7.73 2.21
CA PHE A 102 10.87 -6.28 2.30
C PHE A 102 11.65 -5.69 1.11
N GLN A 103 12.76 -6.34 0.72
CA GLN A 103 13.52 -5.95 -0.46
C GLN A 103 12.66 -6.00 -1.73
N ALA A 104 11.87 -7.06 -1.88
CA ALA A 104 10.94 -7.26 -2.98
C ALA A 104 9.89 -6.14 -3.07
N ILE A 105 9.28 -5.75 -1.94
CA ILE A 105 8.33 -4.63 -1.90
C ILE A 105 9.02 -3.31 -2.27
N ARG A 106 10.21 -3.03 -1.70
CA ARG A 106 10.95 -1.80 -2.03
C ARG A 106 11.40 -1.74 -3.49
N GLN A 107 11.72 -2.89 -4.07
CA GLN A 107 12.03 -3.00 -5.50
C GLN A 107 10.79 -2.68 -6.34
N TRP A 108 9.66 -3.31 -6.04
CA TRP A 108 8.39 -3.00 -6.71
C TRP A 108 8.04 -1.52 -6.59
N GLN A 109 8.20 -0.90 -5.41
CA GLN A 109 7.93 0.53 -5.22
C GLN A 109 8.78 1.42 -6.16
N ARG A 110 10.07 1.09 -6.36
CA ARG A 110 10.97 1.80 -7.28
C ARG A 110 10.59 1.62 -8.74
N GLU A 111 10.28 0.37 -9.12
CA GLU A 111 9.80 0.05 -10.46
C GLU A 111 8.45 0.73 -10.75
N TYR A 112 7.60 0.84 -9.74
CA TYR A 112 6.31 1.51 -9.84
C TYR A 112 6.43 3.04 -9.94
N GLY A 113 7.55 3.64 -9.51
CA GLY A 113 7.80 5.07 -9.72
C GLY A 113 8.47 5.79 -8.55
N TYR A 114 8.67 5.15 -7.40
CA TYR A 114 9.35 5.79 -6.28
C TYR A 114 10.78 6.20 -6.65
N GLY A 115 11.14 7.47 -6.39
CA GLY A 115 12.46 8.01 -6.68
C GLY A 115 12.69 8.37 -8.14
N GLN A 116 11.67 8.23 -9.01
CA GLN A 116 11.73 8.75 -10.37
C GLN A 116 11.58 10.28 -10.35
N ALA A 117 12.32 10.95 -11.23
CA ALA A 117 12.29 12.41 -11.34
C ALA A 117 10.91 12.92 -11.80
N GLU A 118 10.28 12.19 -12.71
CA GLU A 118 8.96 12.52 -13.26
C GLU A 118 8.06 11.27 -13.21
N PRO A 119 6.77 11.43 -12.87
CA PRO A 119 5.80 10.35 -12.96
C PRO A 119 5.57 9.91 -14.42
N SER A 120 5.33 8.61 -14.64
CA SER A 120 4.86 8.07 -15.92
C SER A 120 3.35 7.76 -15.88
N ARG A 121 2.78 7.42 -17.03
CA ARG A 121 1.38 6.96 -17.16
C ARG A 121 1.09 5.75 -16.28
N GLU A 122 2.08 4.87 -16.10
CA GLU A 122 2.02 3.63 -15.35
C GLU A 122 2.25 3.85 -13.85
N SER A 123 2.98 4.90 -13.48
CA SER A 123 3.32 5.27 -12.08
C SER A 123 2.21 6.01 -11.33
N ASN A 124 0.97 5.55 -11.46
CA ASN A 124 -0.20 6.24 -10.91
C ASN A 124 -0.24 6.22 -9.37
N TRP A 125 0.32 7.25 -8.71
CA TRP A 125 0.36 7.33 -7.25
C TRP A 125 -0.98 7.59 -6.55
N LEU A 126 -2.10 7.67 -7.28
CA LEU A 126 -3.45 7.51 -6.70
C LEU A 126 -3.74 6.05 -6.32
N ARG A 127 -2.90 5.12 -6.80
CA ARG A 127 -2.91 3.69 -6.53
C ARG A 127 -1.61 3.25 -5.83
N PRO A 128 -1.25 3.84 -4.68
CA PRO A 128 0.06 3.62 -4.07
C PRO A 128 0.23 2.21 -3.51
N CYS A 129 -0.84 1.53 -3.07
CA CYS A 129 -0.73 0.40 -2.15
C CYS A 129 -0.52 -0.94 -2.89
N PRO A 130 0.59 -1.67 -2.66
CA PRO A 130 0.77 -2.98 -3.29
C PRO A 130 -0.30 -3.99 -2.84
N ILE A 131 -0.69 -3.95 -1.57
CA ILE A 131 -1.62 -4.91 -0.95
C ILE A 131 -3.05 -4.72 -1.50
N ARG A 132 -3.48 -3.48 -1.68
CA ARG A 132 -4.88 -3.15 -2.02
C ARG A 132 -5.08 -2.81 -3.49
N ASP A 133 -4.17 -2.03 -4.07
CA ASP A 133 -4.35 -1.41 -5.39
C ASP A 133 -3.69 -2.24 -6.50
N HIS A 134 -2.74 -3.09 -6.12
CA HIS A 134 -1.96 -3.97 -6.99
C HIS A 134 -1.88 -5.39 -6.40
N HIS A 135 -3.01 -5.91 -5.91
CA HIS A 135 -3.06 -7.14 -5.14
C HIS A 135 -2.46 -8.35 -5.89
N GLY A 136 -2.66 -8.43 -7.22
CA GLY A 136 -2.06 -9.48 -8.05
C GLY A 136 -0.54 -9.52 -7.95
N THR A 137 0.13 -8.38 -8.09
CA THR A 137 1.58 -8.29 -7.90
C THR A 137 1.99 -8.61 -6.47
N PHE A 138 1.24 -8.14 -5.47
CA PHE A 138 1.52 -8.47 -4.08
C PHE A 138 1.45 -9.98 -3.80
N ARG A 139 0.51 -10.70 -4.43
CA ARG A 139 0.42 -12.16 -4.36
C ARG A 139 1.64 -12.86 -4.94
N GLU A 140 2.20 -12.35 -6.04
CA GLU A 140 3.45 -12.87 -6.59
C GLU A 140 4.62 -12.67 -5.62
N LEU A 141 4.69 -11.52 -4.94
CA LEU A 141 5.72 -11.27 -3.93
C LEU A 141 5.58 -12.22 -2.73
N LEU A 142 4.35 -12.47 -2.28
CA LEU A 142 4.05 -13.43 -1.20
C LEU A 142 4.45 -14.84 -1.59
N ALA A 143 4.07 -15.29 -2.79
CA ALA A 143 4.42 -16.63 -3.29
C ALA A 143 5.94 -16.81 -3.43
N ARG A 144 6.66 -15.77 -3.87
CA ARG A 144 8.11 -15.80 -4.07
C ARG A 144 8.89 -15.76 -2.76
N CYS A 145 8.46 -14.96 -1.79
CA CYS A 145 9.22 -14.69 -0.57
C CYS A 145 8.73 -15.47 0.65
N GLN A 146 7.54 -16.05 0.59
CA GLN A 146 6.93 -16.91 1.62
C GLN A 146 7.08 -16.36 3.05
N PRO A 147 6.72 -15.09 3.32
CA PRO A 147 6.70 -14.57 4.70
C PRO A 147 5.69 -15.35 5.55
N GLU A 148 5.90 -15.34 6.87
CA GLU A 148 5.02 -16.03 7.81
C GLU A 148 3.76 -15.19 8.05
N PRO A 149 2.54 -15.74 7.95
CA PRO A 149 1.34 -15.04 8.41
C PRO A 149 1.47 -14.60 9.88
N GLU A 150 0.94 -13.41 10.20
CA GLU A 150 0.92 -12.92 11.59
C GLU A 150 0.19 -13.89 12.52
N ASP A 151 -0.97 -14.37 12.06
CA ASP A 151 -1.82 -15.35 12.75
C ASP A 151 -2.54 -16.29 11.76
N GLU A 152 -3.36 -17.19 12.29
CA GLU A 152 -4.16 -18.14 11.51
C GLU A 152 -5.13 -17.43 10.54
N ALA A 153 -5.77 -16.34 10.98
CA ALA A 153 -6.72 -15.60 10.16
C ALA A 153 -6.03 -14.94 8.95
N ALA A 154 -4.83 -14.38 9.13
CA ALA A 154 -4.01 -13.87 8.03
C ALA A 154 -3.63 -14.98 7.03
N GLY A 155 -3.39 -16.20 7.53
CA GLY A 155 -3.13 -17.39 6.71
C GLY A 155 -4.35 -17.87 5.92
N GLU A 156 -5.53 -17.90 6.54
CA GLU A 156 -6.79 -18.27 5.90
C GLU A 156 -7.17 -17.28 4.79
N VAL A 157 -7.13 -15.97 5.08
CA VAL A 157 -7.41 -14.91 4.10
C VAL A 157 -6.42 -14.96 2.92
N LEU A 158 -5.16 -15.32 3.18
CA LEU A 158 -4.16 -15.53 2.13
C LEU A 158 -4.52 -16.70 1.20
N ALA A 159 -5.19 -17.73 1.70
CA ALA A 159 -5.59 -18.91 0.93
C ALA A 159 -6.94 -18.73 0.21
N ASP A 160 -7.74 -17.74 0.60
CA ASP A 160 -9.05 -17.45 0.01
C ASP A 160 -8.91 -16.87 -1.41
N GLY A 161 -9.29 -17.69 -2.41
CA GLY A 161 -9.25 -17.31 -3.81
C GLY A 161 -10.28 -16.23 -4.19
N GLU A 162 -11.43 -16.17 -3.52
CA GLU A 162 -12.47 -15.18 -3.78
C GLU A 162 -12.03 -13.81 -3.24
N TYR A 163 -11.48 -13.79 -2.02
CA TYR A 163 -10.84 -12.60 -1.45
C TYR A 163 -9.78 -12.03 -2.40
N CYS A 164 -8.88 -12.90 -2.89
CA CYS A 164 -7.82 -12.50 -3.81
C CYS A 164 -8.38 -11.93 -5.12
N ALA A 165 -9.34 -12.62 -5.74
CA ALA A 165 -9.95 -12.20 -6.99
C ALA A 165 -10.65 -10.85 -6.86
N ASN A 166 -11.39 -10.64 -5.78
CA ASN A 166 -12.13 -9.40 -5.57
C ASN A 166 -11.21 -8.21 -5.28
N LEU A 167 -10.09 -8.38 -4.57
CA LEU A 167 -9.09 -7.31 -4.41
C LEU A 167 -8.36 -6.98 -5.71
N VAL A 168 -8.09 -7.98 -6.56
CA VAL A 168 -7.56 -7.74 -7.90
C VAL A 168 -8.55 -6.93 -8.73
N ALA A 169 -9.82 -7.31 -8.73
CA ALA A 169 -10.88 -6.57 -9.43
C ALA A 169 -11.03 -5.14 -8.90
N TYR A 170 -10.94 -4.95 -7.58
CA TYR A 170 -10.94 -3.61 -6.97
C TYR A 170 -9.78 -2.75 -7.50
N GLY A 171 -8.57 -3.29 -7.53
CA GLY A 171 -7.38 -2.60 -8.03
C GLY A 171 -7.45 -2.24 -9.52
N GLN A 172 -8.04 -3.13 -10.33
CA GLN A 172 -8.29 -2.90 -11.76
C GLN A 172 -9.32 -1.80 -11.99
N HIS A 173 -10.46 -1.87 -11.30
CA HIS A 173 -11.49 -0.84 -11.42
C HIS A 173 -10.97 0.52 -10.93
N LEU A 174 -10.19 0.54 -9.86
CA LEU A 174 -9.52 1.77 -9.43
C LEU A 174 -8.54 2.31 -10.47
N ALA A 175 -7.83 1.44 -11.21
CA ALA A 175 -7.01 1.85 -12.35
C ALA A 175 -7.83 2.65 -13.35
N GLU A 176 -8.96 2.11 -13.77
CA GLU A 176 -9.83 2.72 -14.78
C GLU A 176 -10.30 4.11 -14.35
N VAL A 177 -10.86 4.24 -13.14
CA VAL A 177 -11.44 5.53 -12.67
C VAL A 177 -10.39 6.56 -12.26
N SER A 178 -9.16 6.14 -11.96
CA SER A 178 -8.08 7.05 -11.55
C SER A 178 -7.15 7.46 -12.70
N GLN A 179 -7.18 6.74 -13.82
CA GLN A 179 -6.22 6.95 -14.90
C GLN A 179 -6.40 8.31 -15.59
N GLU A 180 -7.63 8.68 -15.90
CA GLU A 180 -7.92 9.99 -16.50
C GLU A 180 -7.46 11.13 -15.59
N ILE A 181 -7.74 11.03 -14.29
CA ILE A 181 -7.31 12.01 -13.29
C ILE A 181 -5.79 12.10 -13.22
N TRP A 182 -5.11 10.95 -13.24
CA TRP A 182 -3.65 10.90 -13.23
C TRP A 182 -3.05 11.62 -14.44
N GLU A 183 -3.58 11.35 -15.63
CA GLU A 183 -3.12 11.97 -16.87
C GLU A 183 -3.37 13.47 -16.90
N GLU A 184 -4.56 13.93 -16.50
CA GLU A 184 -4.91 15.35 -16.52
C GLU A 184 -4.16 16.16 -15.46
N GLU A 185 -4.17 15.69 -14.21
CA GLU A 185 -3.76 16.49 -13.05
C GLU A 185 -2.26 16.34 -12.73
N TYR A 186 -1.64 15.20 -13.06
CA TYR A 186 -0.26 14.89 -12.65
C TYR A 186 0.73 14.77 -13.81
N LEU A 187 0.27 14.41 -15.02
CA LEU A 187 1.16 14.30 -16.20
C LEU A 187 1.05 15.53 -17.12
N ALA A 188 -0.17 16.00 -17.40
CA ALA A 188 -0.39 17.15 -18.27
C ALA A 188 -0.22 18.51 -17.55
N GLY A 189 0.01 18.50 -16.23
CA GLY A 189 0.22 19.71 -15.43
C GLY A 189 -1.00 20.65 -15.36
N ARG A 190 -2.22 20.17 -15.64
CA ARG A 190 -3.43 20.98 -15.42
C ARG A 190 -3.69 20.95 -13.92
N SER A 191 -3.54 22.09 -13.26
CA SER A 191 -3.74 22.19 -11.82
C SER A 191 -5.24 22.23 -11.49
N LEU A 192 -5.67 21.40 -10.52
CA LEU A 192 -6.94 21.50 -9.79
C LEU A 192 -7.30 22.94 -9.32
N ALA A 193 -6.34 23.87 -9.25
CA ALA A 193 -6.57 25.25 -8.83
C ALA A 193 -7.41 26.11 -9.82
N HIS A 194 -7.82 25.56 -10.96
CA HIS A 194 -8.54 26.30 -12.01
C HIS A 194 -9.94 25.75 -12.36
N ARG A 195 -10.53 24.86 -11.56
CA ARG A 195 -11.94 24.46 -11.70
C ARG A 195 -12.76 24.82 -10.47
#